data_AF-A0A8I0JMV2-F1
#
_entry.id   AF-A0A8I0JMV2-F1
#
_cell.length_a   1.000
_cell.length_b   1.000
_cell.length_c   1.000
_cell.angle_alpha   90.00
_cell.angle_beta   90.00
_cell.angle_gamma   90.00
#
_symmetry.space_group_name_H-M   'P 1'
#
loop_
_entity.id
_entity.type
_entity.pdbx_description
1 polymer ?
#
loop_
_entity_poly.entity_id
_entity_poly.type
_entity_poly.pdbx_seq_one_letter_code
_entity_poly.pdbx_strand_id
1 'polypeptide(L)'
;MVVAAGWSLAATGCSGKSGPGNVSVSRQRLQEVVAQRFPRQFPVAGMLQLKLHSPVLGLLPERNALNAVLQADLSGPVLKQGYGGHLNLDFALRYEPTDRTLRAHQIKVNSLVINDLAPAMSDMLTTYASALAEQALGQLVLYQLQDKELALMDSLNMEPGAITVTPDGLSVALVQKPVAPR
;
A
#
# COMPACT_ATOMS: atom_id res chain seq x y z
N MET A 1 55.47 -13.98 6.61
CA MET A 1 54.79 -12.90 7.35
C MET A 1 53.62 -12.44 6.51
N VAL A 2 52.41 -12.59 7.03
CA VAL A 2 51.13 -12.30 6.38
C VAL A 2 50.78 -10.83 6.61
N VAL A 3 50.36 -10.10 5.58
CA VAL A 3 49.60 -8.85 5.74
C VAL A 3 48.46 -8.86 4.75
N ALA A 4 47.27 -9.20 5.24
CA ALA A 4 46.00 -9.01 4.55
C ALA A 4 45.38 -7.70 5.07
N ALA A 5 45.15 -6.74 4.19
CA ALA A 5 44.46 -5.49 4.50
C ALA A 5 43.03 -5.56 3.93
N GLY A 6 42.05 -5.73 4.81
CA GLY A 6 40.64 -5.86 4.47
C GLY A 6 39.97 -4.51 4.21
N TRP A 7 39.05 -4.50 3.24
CA TRP A 7 38.08 -3.43 3.03
C TRP A 7 36.90 -3.60 4.00
N SER A 8 36.58 -2.53 4.74
CA SER A 8 35.35 -2.44 5.52
C SER A 8 34.38 -1.48 4.83
N LEU A 9 33.34 -2.04 4.20
CA LEU A 9 32.13 -1.31 3.81
C LEU A 9 31.21 -1.19 5.03
N ALA A 10 31.04 0.01 5.56
CA ALA A 10 30.02 0.30 6.55
C ALA A 10 28.70 0.64 5.84
N ALA A 11 27.76 -0.29 5.84
CA ALA A 11 26.37 -0.03 5.44
C ALA A 11 25.61 0.56 6.64
N THR A 12 25.27 1.85 6.59
CA THR A 12 24.31 2.47 7.50
C THR A 12 22.89 2.00 7.12
N GLY A 13 22.39 0.98 7.81
CA GLY A 13 20.99 0.59 7.75
C GLY A 13 20.15 1.51 8.62
N CYS A 14 19.22 2.26 8.02
CA CYS A 14 18.16 2.96 8.74
C CYS A 14 17.27 1.94 9.46
N SER A 15 17.56 1.70 10.75
CA SER A 15 16.70 0.91 11.61
C SER A 15 15.55 1.78 12.08
N GLY A 16 14.34 1.51 11.59
CA GLY A 16 13.13 1.96 12.27
C GLY A 16 13.21 1.52 13.73
N LYS A 17 13.05 2.46 14.66
CA LYS A 17 12.99 2.17 16.10
C LYS A 17 11.71 1.39 16.39
N SER A 18 11.80 0.06 16.35
CA SER A 18 10.78 -0.82 16.94
C SER A 18 11.01 -0.83 18.45
N GLY A 19 10.11 -0.23 19.22
CA GLY A 19 10.15 -0.27 20.69
C GLY A 19 9.52 -1.56 21.23
N PRO A 20 9.72 -1.89 22.51
CA PRO A 20 9.02 -3.02 23.12
C PRO A 20 7.51 -2.75 23.06
N GLY A 21 6.80 -3.56 22.27
CA GLY A 21 5.34 -3.48 22.10
C GLY A 21 4.84 -2.83 20.80
N ASN A 22 5.71 -2.43 19.85
CA ASN A 22 5.26 -1.97 18.53
C ASN A 22 6.19 -2.35 17.38
N VAL A 23 5.58 -2.60 16.21
CA VAL A 23 6.27 -2.76 14.93
C VAL A 23 6.01 -1.49 14.12
N SER A 24 7.07 -0.81 13.69
CA SER A 24 6.96 0.43 12.92
C SER A 24 7.45 0.22 11.49
N VAL A 25 6.68 0.73 10.53
CA VAL A 25 7.00 0.69 9.09
C VAL A 25 7.08 2.12 8.58
N SER A 26 8.23 2.52 8.04
CA SER A 26 8.43 3.89 7.55
C SER A 26 7.64 4.16 6.27
N ARG A 27 7.28 5.43 6.03
CA ARG A 27 6.67 5.88 4.76
C ARG A 27 7.43 5.41 3.53
N GLN A 28 8.76 5.52 3.56
CA GLN A 28 9.62 5.10 2.46
C GLN A 28 9.45 3.60 2.18
N ARG A 29 9.45 2.78 3.24
CA ARG A 29 9.29 1.34 3.09
C ARG A 29 7.92 0.98 2.50
N LEU A 30 6.85 1.65 2.93
CA LEU A 30 5.51 1.48 2.36
C LEU A 30 5.51 1.84 0.87
N GLN A 31 6.13 2.97 0.52
CA GLN A 31 6.24 3.42 -0.86
C GLN A 31 6.98 2.41 -1.75
N GLU A 32 8.08 1.82 -1.26
CA GLU A 32 8.84 0.78 -1.96
C GLU A 32 8.02 -0.49 -2.18
N VAL A 33 7.33 -0.97 -1.15
CA VAL A 33 6.52 -2.20 -1.23
C VAL A 33 5.39 -2.04 -2.23
N VAL A 34 4.70 -0.88 -2.20
CA VAL A 34 3.62 -0.61 -3.14
C VAL A 34 4.13 -0.47 -4.56
N ALA A 35 5.24 0.24 -4.78
CA ALA A 35 5.79 0.45 -6.12
C ALA A 35 6.07 -0.86 -6.86
N GLN A 36 6.48 -1.92 -6.15
CA GLN A 36 6.75 -3.25 -6.73
C GLN A 36 5.51 -3.95 -7.30
N ARG A 37 4.30 -3.49 -6.94
CA ARG A 37 3.03 -4.07 -7.41
C ARG A 37 2.45 -3.37 -8.63
N PHE A 38 3.15 -2.35 -9.15
CA PHE A 38 2.72 -1.53 -10.26
C PHE A 38 3.78 -1.52 -11.38
N PRO A 39 3.40 -1.21 -12.63
CA PRO A 39 2.08 -0.78 -13.08
C PRO A 39 1.05 -1.92 -13.11
N ARG A 40 -0.23 -1.58 -13.13
CA ARG A 40 -1.34 -2.53 -13.29
C ARG A 40 -2.31 -2.08 -14.36
N GLN A 41 -2.95 -3.05 -14.98
CA GLN A 41 -3.83 -2.83 -16.13
C GLN A 41 -5.20 -3.41 -15.83
N PHE A 42 -6.23 -2.58 -15.99
CA PHE A 42 -7.63 -2.93 -15.76
C PHE A 42 -8.45 -2.72 -17.03
N PRO A 43 -9.12 -3.77 -17.55
CA PRO A 43 -10.03 -3.61 -18.67
C PRO A 43 -11.21 -2.74 -18.23
N VAL A 44 -11.62 -1.80 -19.08
CA VAL A 44 -12.77 -0.93 -18.85
C VAL A 44 -13.74 -1.13 -20.01
N ALA A 45 -14.94 -1.62 -19.70
CA ALA A 45 -16.00 -1.89 -20.67
C ALA A 45 -15.56 -2.67 -21.94
N GLY A 46 -14.63 -3.60 -21.79
CA GLY A 46 -14.24 -4.58 -22.80
C GLY A 46 -13.41 -4.05 -23.98
N MET A 47 -13.38 -2.74 -24.23
CA MET A 47 -12.65 -2.13 -25.36
C MET A 47 -11.59 -1.12 -24.91
N LEU A 48 -11.59 -0.72 -23.65
CA LEU A 48 -10.63 0.21 -23.10
C LEU A 48 -9.73 -0.50 -22.09
N GLN A 49 -8.53 0.05 -21.92
CA GLN A 49 -7.53 -0.41 -20.99
C GLN A 49 -7.05 0.78 -20.17
N LEU A 50 -7.30 0.75 -18.86
CA LEU A 50 -6.75 1.71 -17.92
C LEU A 50 -5.49 1.12 -17.29
N LYS A 51 -4.35 1.76 -17.52
CA LYS A 51 -3.08 1.43 -16.88
C LYS A 51 -2.84 2.40 -15.73
N LEU A 52 -2.75 1.87 -14.51
CA LEU A 52 -2.35 2.62 -13.33
C LEU A 52 -0.86 2.41 -13.07
N HIS A 53 -0.14 3.50 -12.87
CA HIS A 53 1.28 3.47 -12.50
C HIS A 53 1.46 3.42 -10.98
N SER A 54 2.71 3.35 -10.53
CA SER A 54 3.02 3.35 -9.11
C SER A 54 2.39 4.56 -8.40
N PRO A 55 1.65 4.36 -7.30
CA PRO A 55 1.11 5.46 -6.50
C PRO A 55 2.24 6.22 -5.81
N VAL A 56 1.96 7.48 -5.50
CA VAL A 56 2.65 8.24 -4.45
C VAL A 56 1.77 8.19 -3.20
N LEU A 57 2.32 7.72 -2.09
CA LEU A 57 1.60 7.58 -0.82
C LEU A 57 1.70 8.85 0.04
N GLY A 58 0.54 9.28 0.55
CA GLY A 58 0.40 10.26 1.62
C GLY A 58 -0.08 9.60 2.91
N LEU A 59 0.35 10.13 4.07
CA LEU A 59 -0.10 9.68 5.39
C LEU A 59 -1.14 10.65 5.92
N LEU A 60 -2.26 10.13 6.42
CA LEU A 60 -3.34 10.92 7.01
C LEU A 60 -3.62 10.48 8.46
N PRO A 61 -2.77 10.87 9.43
CA PRO A 61 -2.86 10.41 10.82
C PRO A 61 -4.22 10.74 11.48
N GLU A 62 -4.73 11.94 11.24
CA GLU A 62 -6.01 12.43 11.77
C GLU A 62 -7.21 11.54 11.39
N ARG A 63 -7.07 10.77 10.30
CA ARG A 63 -8.10 9.86 9.79
C ARG A 63 -7.73 8.39 9.93
N ASN A 64 -6.56 8.09 10.50
CA ASN A 64 -5.94 6.77 10.50
C ASN A 64 -5.95 6.10 9.12
N ALA A 65 -5.62 6.86 8.07
CA ALA A 65 -5.73 6.43 6.68
C ALA A 65 -4.47 6.80 5.87
N LEU A 66 -4.33 6.20 4.69
CA LEU A 66 -3.37 6.61 3.67
C LEU A 66 -4.11 7.22 2.48
N ASN A 67 -3.46 8.18 1.85
CA ASN A 67 -3.82 8.65 0.52
C ASN A 67 -2.91 8.00 -0.53
N ALA A 68 -3.44 7.74 -1.72
CA ALA A 68 -2.64 7.36 -2.87
C ALA A 68 -3.08 8.15 -4.10
N VAL A 69 -2.09 8.77 -4.77
CA VAL A 69 -2.26 9.41 -6.07
C VAL A 69 -1.50 8.60 -7.11
N LEU A 70 -2.20 8.12 -8.13
CA LEU A 70 -1.67 7.28 -9.20
C LEU A 70 -1.79 8.03 -10.51
N GLN A 71 -0.71 8.02 -11.31
CA GLN A 71 -0.83 8.36 -12.73
C GLN A 71 -1.60 7.25 -13.45
N ALA A 72 -2.44 7.65 -14.39
CA ALA A 72 -3.30 6.75 -15.15
C ALA A 72 -3.17 7.03 -16.65
N ASP A 73 -3.04 5.97 -17.45
CA ASP A 73 -3.12 6.04 -18.91
C ASP A 73 -4.32 5.23 -19.40
N LEU A 74 -5.21 5.86 -20.13
CA LEU A 74 -6.32 5.22 -20.83
C LEU A 74 -5.94 5.00 -22.29
N SER A 75 -6.11 3.77 -22.77
CA SER A 75 -5.84 3.38 -24.15
C SER A 75 -6.88 2.39 -24.66
N GLY A 76 -6.97 2.21 -25.98
CA GLY A 76 -7.84 1.20 -26.58
C GLY A 76 -8.15 1.46 -28.06
N PRO A 77 -8.62 0.44 -28.80
CA PRO A 77 -8.92 0.54 -30.23
C PRO A 77 -10.00 1.57 -30.59
N VAL A 78 -10.88 1.91 -29.65
CA VAL A 78 -11.94 2.91 -29.87
C VAL A 78 -11.49 4.35 -29.61
N LEU A 79 -10.25 4.55 -29.15
CA LEU A 79 -9.69 5.87 -28.87
C LEU A 79 -8.80 6.34 -30.04
N LYS A 80 -8.80 7.65 -30.29
CA LYS A 80 -7.93 8.26 -31.31
C LYS A 80 -6.45 8.18 -30.93
N GLN A 81 -6.17 8.17 -29.63
CA GLN A 81 -4.85 8.15 -29.01
C GLN A 81 -4.96 7.67 -27.56
N GLY A 82 -3.83 7.50 -26.89
CA GLY A 82 -3.81 7.34 -25.43
C GLY A 82 -4.08 8.66 -24.72
N TYR A 83 -4.76 8.61 -23.59
CA TYR A 83 -5.05 9.77 -22.74
C TYR A 83 -4.45 9.57 -21.36
N GLY A 84 -3.77 10.59 -20.85
CA GLY A 84 -3.20 10.59 -19.49
C GLY A 84 -4.16 11.19 -18.47
N GLY A 85 -3.94 10.87 -17.20
CA GLY A 85 -4.77 11.31 -16.11
C GLY A 85 -4.27 10.81 -14.75
N HIS A 86 -5.14 10.86 -13.75
CA HIS A 86 -4.81 10.41 -12.41
C HIS A 86 -6.01 9.84 -11.65
N LEU A 87 -5.71 8.92 -10.73
CA LEU A 87 -6.62 8.38 -9.72
C LEU A 87 -6.13 8.83 -8.35
N ASN A 88 -7.02 9.46 -7.58
CA ASN A 88 -6.79 9.83 -6.18
C ASN A 88 -7.78 9.07 -5.30
N LEU A 89 -7.28 8.43 -4.25
CA LEU A 89 -8.09 7.69 -3.30
C LEU A 89 -7.49 7.73 -1.90
N ASP A 90 -8.33 7.40 -0.92
CA ASP A 90 -7.91 7.09 0.44
C ASP A 90 -8.25 5.65 0.78
N PHE A 91 -7.51 5.06 1.72
CA PHE A 91 -7.83 3.75 2.29
C PHE A 91 -7.28 3.64 3.70
N ALA A 92 -7.97 2.87 4.54
CA ALA A 92 -7.48 2.48 5.85
C ALA A 92 -6.76 1.13 5.75
N LEU A 93 -6.07 0.73 6.82
CA LEU A 93 -5.39 -0.56 6.90
C LEU A 93 -6.04 -1.48 7.91
N ARG A 94 -6.10 -2.76 7.55
CA ARG A 94 -6.49 -3.84 8.45
C ARG A 94 -5.43 -4.94 8.45
N TYR A 95 -5.32 -5.63 9.57
CA TYR A 95 -4.55 -6.85 9.66
C TYR A 95 -5.38 -8.02 9.09
N GLU A 96 -4.76 -8.87 8.28
CA GLU A 96 -5.31 -10.11 7.78
C GLU A 96 -4.59 -11.28 8.46
N PRO A 97 -5.24 -11.95 9.44
CA PRO A 97 -4.60 -13.02 10.21
C PRO A 97 -4.26 -14.25 9.36
N THR A 98 -5.01 -14.49 8.27
CA THR A 98 -4.86 -15.71 7.45
C THR A 98 -3.49 -15.81 6.78
N ASP A 99 -2.91 -14.68 6.37
CA ASP A 99 -1.59 -14.61 5.72
C ASP A 99 -0.62 -13.62 6.38
N ARG A 100 -1.02 -13.06 7.53
CA ARG A 100 -0.23 -12.16 8.38
C ARG A 100 0.17 -10.87 7.67
N THR A 101 -0.74 -10.31 6.87
CA THR A 101 -0.50 -9.09 6.08
C THR A 101 -1.27 -7.88 6.58
N LEU A 102 -0.74 -6.68 6.31
CA LEU A 102 -1.49 -5.43 6.36
C LEU A 102 -2.07 -5.15 4.97
N ARG A 103 -3.40 -5.07 4.90
CA ARG A 103 -4.15 -4.89 3.64
C ARG A 103 -4.95 -3.59 3.65
N ALA A 104 -5.05 -2.99 2.47
CA ALA A 104 -5.98 -1.89 2.26
C ALA A 104 -7.43 -2.35 2.44
N HIS A 105 -8.24 -1.49 3.05
CA HIS A 105 -9.69 -1.65 3.16
C HIS A 105 -10.36 -0.27 3.27
N GLN A 106 -11.69 -0.23 3.26
CA GLN A 106 -12.46 1.04 3.28
C GLN A 106 -11.96 2.00 2.20
N ILE A 107 -11.81 1.48 0.97
CA ILE A 107 -11.26 2.24 -0.15
C ILE A 107 -12.29 3.30 -0.53
N LYS A 108 -11.84 4.56 -0.57
CA LYS A 108 -12.65 5.71 -0.96
C LYS A 108 -11.98 6.39 -2.14
N VAL A 109 -12.63 6.36 -3.30
CA VAL A 109 -12.17 7.14 -4.46
C VAL A 109 -12.50 8.62 -4.21
N ASN A 110 -11.49 9.46 -4.30
CA ASN A 110 -11.63 10.91 -4.23
C ASN A 110 -11.89 11.48 -5.63
N SER A 111 -11.13 11.02 -6.63
CA SER A 111 -11.31 11.40 -8.03
C SER A 111 -10.65 10.42 -8.99
N LEU A 112 -11.22 10.28 -10.19
CA LEU A 112 -10.58 9.69 -11.37
C LEU A 112 -10.77 10.68 -12.52
N VAL A 113 -9.67 11.25 -13.01
CA VAL A 113 -9.70 12.26 -14.06
C VAL A 113 -8.78 11.82 -15.19
N ILE A 114 -9.32 11.76 -16.40
CA ILE A 114 -8.55 11.56 -17.64
C ILE A 114 -8.65 12.86 -18.43
N ASN A 115 -7.50 13.42 -18.78
CA ASN A 115 -7.41 14.72 -19.45
C ASN A 115 -7.93 14.62 -20.88
N ASP A 116 -8.56 15.69 -21.37
CA ASP A 116 -9.04 15.84 -22.76
C ASP A 116 -10.01 14.74 -23.24
N LEU A 117 -10.62 14.02 -22.29
CA LEU A 117 -11.60 13.00 -22.57
C LEU A 117 -12.98 13.63 -22.78
N ALA A 118 -13.75 13.11 -23.75
CA ALA A 118 -15.11 13.57 -23.97
C ALA A 118 -15.98 13.37 -22.71
N PRO A 119 -16.90 14.31 -22.37
CA PRO A 119 -17.67 14.26 -21.12
C PRO A 119 -18.37 12.92 -20.87
N ALA A 120 -19.06 12.37 -21.88
CA ALA A 120 -19.77 11.11 -21.77
C ALA A 120 -18.86 9.92 -21.38
N MET A 121 -17.60 9.93 -21.84
CA MET A 121 -16.63 8.90 -21.49
C MET A 121 -16.06 9.14 -20.08
N SER A 122 -15.88 10.39 -19.66
CA SER A 122 -15.49 10.73 -18.29
C SER A 122 -16.53 10.26 -17.26
N ASP A 123 -17.82 10.47 -17.55
CA ASP A 123 -18.93 10.04 -16.68
C ASP A 123 -18.97 8.51 -16.58
N MET A 124 -18.77 7.83 -17.70
CA MET A 124 -18.63 6.38 -17.75
C MET A 124 -17.48 5.90 -16.88
N LEU A 125 -16.27 6.45 -17.02
CA LEU A 125 -15.12 6.07 -16.18
C LEU A 125 -15.38 6.28 -14.69
N THR A 126 -16.04 7.39 -14.34
CA THR A 126 -16.40 7.72 -12.96
C THR A 126 -17.32 6.65 -12.37
N THR A 127 -18.23 6.09 -13.16
CA THR A 127 -19.11 4.99 -12.75
C THR A 127 -18.34 3.72 -12.40
N TYR A 128 -17.22 3.44 -13.09
CA TYR A 128 -16.36 2.28 -12.82
C TYR A 128 -15.27 2.54 -11.77
N ALA A 129 -15.06 3.79 -11.37
CA ALA A 129 -13.90 4.19 -10.56
C ALA A 129 -13.84 3.43 -9.23
N SER A 130 -14.97 3.25 -8.55
CA SER A 130 -15.02 2.52 -7.26
C SER A 130 -14.63 1.06 -7.41
N ALA A 131 -15.25 0.33 -8.35
CA ALA A 131 -14.93 -1.08 -8.59
C ALA A 131 -13.47 -1.26 -9.03
N LEU A 132 -12.96 -0.33 -9.85
CA LEU A 132 -11.58 -0.35 -10.30
C LEU A 132 -10.59 -0.07 -9.15
N ALA A 133 -10.92 0.86 -8.25
CA ALA A 133 -10.13 1.12 -7.05
C ALA A 133 -10.14 -0.07 -6.08
N GLU A 134 -11.27 -0.75 -5.92
CA GLU A 134 -11.35 -2.00 -5.16
C GLU A 134 -10.51 -3.12 -5.78
N GLN A 135 -10.56 -3.30 -7.10
CA GLN A 135 -9.75 -4.30 -7.77
C GLN A 135 -8.25 -3.96 -7.71
N ALA A 136 -7.91 -2.67 -7.79
CA ALA A 136 -6.56 -2.21 -7.55
C ALA A 136 -6.15 -2.49 -6.09
N LEU A 137 -6.89 -2.09 -5.08
CA LEU A 137 -6.34 -2.09 -3.71
C LEU A 137 -6.75 -3.27 -2.85
N GLY A 138 -7.78 -4.02 -3.22
CA GLY A 138 -8.30 -5.15 -2.45
C GLY A 138 -7.29 -6.29 -2.22
N GLN A 139 -6.24 -6.35 -3.03
CA GLN A 139 -5.13 -7.31 -2.88
C GLN A 139 -3.79 -6.62 -2.60
N LEU A 140 -3.79 -5.30 -2.37
CA LEU A 140 -2.55 -4.60 -2.06
C LEU A 140 -2.14 -4.94 -0.62
N VAL A 141 -1.13 -5.79 -0.52
CA VAL A 141 -0.39 -6.05 0.72
C VAL A 141 0.64 -4.94 0.87
N LEU A 142 0.41 -4.06 1.84
CA LEU A 142 1.28 -2.93 2.14
C LEU A 142 2.50 -3.34 2.96
N TYR A 143 2.32 -4.36 3.79
CA TYR A 143 3.36 -4.91 4.62
C TYR A 143 3.00 -6.34 4.99
N GLN A 144 4.01 -7.20 5.03
CA GLN A 144 3.91 -8.53 5.63
C GLN A 144 4.87 -8.57 6.80
N LEU A 145 4.38 -9.06 7.95
CA LEU A 145 5.23 -9.26 9.11
C LEU A 145 6.35 -10.24 8.75
N GLN A 146 7.59 -9.89 9.09
CA GLN A 146 8.75 -10.72 8.79
C GLN A 146 8.83 -11.90 9.76
N ASP A 147 9.46 -13.01 9.35
CA ASP A 147 9.57 -14.22 10.18
C ASP A 147 10.18 -13.94 11.56
N LYS A 148 11.17 -13.06 11.64
CA LYS A 148 11.79 -12.63 12.91
C LYS A 148 10.81 -11.90 13.83
N GLU A 149 9.88 -11.12 13.27
CA GLU A 149 8.88 -10.35 14.02
C GLU A 149 7.81 -11.31 14.54
N LEU A 150 7.40 -12.26 13.70
CA LEU A 150 6.46 -13.33 14.05
C LEU A 150 7.02 -14.24 15.15
N ALA A 151 8.28 -14.67 15.04
CA ALA A 151 8.92 -15.50 16.05
C ALA A 151 9.01 -14.79 17.41
N LEU A 152 9.32 -13.49 17.40
CA LEU A 152 9.32 -12.67 18.61
C LEU A 152 7.91 -12.60 19.23
N MET A 153 6.89 -12.32 18.41
CA MET A 153 5.50 -12.26 18.87
C MET A 153 5.04 -13.60 19.45
N ASP A 154 5.30 -14.71 18.76
CA ASP A 154 4.96 -16.06 19.20
C ASP A 154 5.64 -16.39 20.54
N SER A 155 6.93 -16.04 20.70
CA SER A 155 7.68 -16.27 21.95
C SER A 155 7.14 -15.48 23.15
N LEU A 156 6.54 -14.32 22.89
CA LEU A 156 5.99 -13.42 23.91
C LEU A 156 4.48 -13.62 24.11
N ASN A 157 3.86 -14.56 23.37
CA ASN A 157 2.41 -14.75 23.31
C ASN A 157 1.67 -13.44 22.96
N MET A 158 2.20 -12.70 22.00
CA MET A 158 1.66 -11.44 21.49
C MET A 158 1.01 -11.61 20.11
N GLU A 159 0.07 -10.73 19.78
CA GLU A 159 -0.57 -10.61 18.48
C GLU A 159 -0.62 -9.15 18.01
N PRO A 160 -0.77 -8.89 16.69
CA PRO A 160 -0.96 -7.55 16.18
C PRO A 160 -2.25 -6.94 16.73
N GLY A 161 -2.12 -5.82 17.42
CA GLY A 161 -3.21 -5.00 17.91
C GLY A 161 -3.55 -3.87 16.94
N ALA A 162 -3.85 -2.69 17.50
CA ALA A 162 -4.24 -1.52 16.72
C ALA A 162 -3.16 -1.12 15.69
N ILE A 163 -3.61 -0.82 14.48
CA ILE A 163 -2.79 -0.22 13.41
C ILE A 163 -3.05 1.27 13.41
N THR A 164 -1.98 2.05 13.53
CA THR A 164 -2.02 3.51 13.58
C THR A 164 -1.14 4.09 12.49
N VAL A 165 -1.72 4.97 11.67
CA VAL A 165 -0.98 5.85 10.75
C VAL A 165 -0.41 7.00 11.56
N THR A 166 0.90 7.18 11.49
CA THR A 166 1.63 8.28 12.14
C THR A 166 2.15 9.25 11.07
N PRO A 167 2.66 10.44 11.47
CA PRO A 167 3.31 11.34 10.50
C PRO A 167 4.50 10.73 9.74
N ASP A 168 5.15 9.71 10.32
CA ASP A 168 6.37 9.09 9.78
C ASP A 168 6.12 7.75 9.07
N GLY A 169 4.96 7.12 9.28
CA GLY A 169 4.63 5.82 8.70
C GLY A 169 3.48 5.11 9.38
N LEU A 170 3.65 3.82 9.65
CA LEU A 170 2.70 2.98 10.38
C LEU A 170 3.31 2.49 11.68
N SER A 171 2.47 2.36 12.69
CA SER A 171 2.76 1.63 13.92
C SER A 171 1.71 0.56 14.10
N VAL A 172 2.15 -0.67 14.35
CA VAL A 172 1.30 -1.79 14.72
C VAL A 172 1.59 -2.09 16.18
N ALA A 173 0.61 -1.93 17.06
CA ALA A 173 0.74 -2.33 18.44
C ALA A 173 0.90 -3.86 18.53
N LEU A 174 1.67 -4.33 19.50
CA LEU A 174 1.75 -5.75 19.86
C LEU A 174 1.08 -5.90 21.22
N VAL A 175 0.02 -6.70 21.28
CA VAL A 175 -0.79 -6.91 22.49
C VAL A 175 -0.72 -8.36 22.92
N GLN A 176 -0.86 -8.63 24.22
CA GLN A 176 -0.91 -10.01 24.71
C GLN A 176 -2.13 -10.73 24.15
N LYS A 177 -1.94 -11.93 23.63
CA LYS A 177 -3.02 -12.78 23.19
C LYS A 177 -3.90 -13.14 24.40
N PRO A 178 -5.23 -12.93 24.34
CA PRO A 178 -6.13 -13.31 25.41
C PRO A 178 -5.96 -14.79 25.74
N VAL A 179 -5.75 -15.11 27.02
CA VAL A 179 -5.75 -16.50 27.48
C VAL A 179 -7.20 -16.99 27.41
N ALA A 180 -7.49 -17.95 26.54
CA ALA A 180 -8.81 -18.54 26.47
C ALA A 180 -9.18 -19.17 27.83
N PRO A 181 -10.36 -18.88 28.40
CA PRO A 181 -10.82 -19.58 29.59
C PRO A 181 -10.99 -21.07 29.25
N ARG A 182 -10.46 -21.94 30.11
CA ARG A 182 -10.59 -23.40 30.01
C ARG A 182 -12.03 -23.87 30.20
#